data_AF-A0A8T9BTY1-F1
#
_entry.id   AF-A0A8T9BTY1-F1
#
_cell.length_a   1.000
_cell.length_b   1.000
_cell.length_c   1.000
_cell.angle_alpha   90.00
_cell.angle_beta   90.00
_cell.angle_gamma   90.00
#
_symmetry.space_group_name_H-M   'P 1'
#
loop_
_entity.id
_entity.type
_entity.pdbx_description
1 polymer ?
#
loop_
_entity_poly.entity_id
_entity_poly.type
_entity_poly.pdbx_seq_one_letter_code
_entity_poly.pdbx_strand_id
1 'polypeptide(L)'
;MALDAQSNWNVEMSQPLKVKMPFRSHSRQQVEAPSLVRTIHLKPSAREILLPTEILTEILSYIPLRPASQPLFWACTLVSRSWYAASIARLYSRPHLHGGNFHRFVDTVCPSKNANIRHSALAPLVRRLDMGELVHNASKSLTARLLGRLKGNIEEFVAPQASFGINSFAALSKCSRLRHLDLSLISASISNKLLFQTLKNLQDLETLFFPRSS
;
A
#
# COMPACT_ATOMS: atom_id res chain seq x y z
N MET A 1 30.04 -37.09 7.76
CA MET A 1 30.94 -36.20 8.53
C MET A 1 30.22 -34.87 8.70
N ALA A 2 30.00 -34.48 9.95
CA ALA A 2 29.37 -33.22 10.34
C ALA A 2 30.42 -32.09 10.38
N LEU A 3 29.92 -30.85 10.49
CA LEU A 3 30.65 -29.58 10.72
C LEU A 3 31.18 -28.93 9.42
N ASP A 4 30.97 -27.66 9.08
CA ASP A 4 30.72 -26.44 9.86
C ASP A 4 29.88 -25.41 9.07
N ALA A 5 28.86 -24.84 9.71
CA ALA A 5 28.08 -23.70 9.18
C ALA A 5 28.06 -22.53 10.18
N GLN A 6 29.19 -22.31 10.87
CA GLN A 6 29.36 -21.23 11.83
C GLN A 6 30.63 -20.44 11.52
N SER A 7 30.59 -19.58 10.51
CA SER A 7 31.56 -18.48 10.37
C SER A 7 31.10 -17.50 9.30
N ASN A 8 30.21 -16.56 9.67
CA ASN A 8 30.16 -15.21 9.06
C ASN A 8 29.13 -14.25 9.67
N TRP A 9 29.15 -14.09 11.00
CA TRP A 9 28.44 -12.96 11.64
C TRP A 9 29.27 -12.35 12.77
N ASN A 10 30.41 -11.76 12.42
CA ASN A 10 30.96 -10.66 13.22
C ASN A 10 30.66 -9.36 12.48
N VAL A 11 29.48 -8.79 12.74
CA VAL A 11 29.21 -7.38 12.44
C VAL A 11 29.41 -6.64 13.76
N GLU A 12 30.61 -6.08 13.93
CA GLU A 12 30.89 -5.12 14.99
C GLU A 12 29.96 -3.92 14.82
N MET A 13 29.14 -3.66 15.83
CA MET A 13 28.34 -2.44 15.93
C MET A 13 29.28 -1.26 16.07
N SER A 14 29.29 -0.37 15.07
CA SER A 14 29.99 0.91 15.13
C SER A 14 29.46 1.73 16.31
N GLN A 15 30.38 2.07 17.22
CA GLN A 15 30.10 2.90 18.39
C GLN A 15 29.55 4.27 17.98
N PRO A 16 28.61 4.87 18.74
CA PRO A 16 28.15 6.22 18.46
C PRO A 16 29.28 7.25 18.71
N LEU A 17 29.56 8.06 17.70
CA LEU A 17 30.52 9.16 17.74
C LEU A 17 30.18 10.14 18.87
N LYS A 18 31.06 10.26 19.86
CA LYS A 18 31.01 11.31 20.90
C LYS A 18 31.48 12.63 20.30
N VAL A 19 30.55 13.51 19.91
CA VAL A 19 30.86 14.89 19.53
C VAL A 19 31.16 15.70 20.80
N LYS A 20 32.41 16.12 20.98
CA LYS A 20 32.80 17.11 22.00
C LYS A 20 32.52 18.51 21.45
N MET A 21 31.47 19.16 21.93
CA MET A 21 31.23 20.59 21.68
C MET A 21 32.08 21.44 22.64
N PRO A 22 32.84 22.43 22.17
CA PRO A 22 33.61 23.31 23.04
C PRO A 22 32.68 24.30 23.75
N PHE A 23 32.82 24.36 25.07
CA PHE A 23 32.29 25.44 25.91
C PHE A 23 32.86 26.77 25.42
N ARG A 24 32.00 27.70 25.00
CA ARG A 24 32.36 29.10 24.79
C ARG A 24 31.47 29.95 25.68
N SER A 25 32.05 30.42 26.78
CA SER A 25 31.46 31.35 27.74
C SER A 25 31.32 32.73 27.09
N HIS A 26 30.09 33.12 26.80
CA HIS A 26 29.73 34.53 26.59
C HIS A 26 28.65 34.92 27.60
N SER A 27 29.11 35.64 28.61
CA SER A 27 28.31 36.51 29.46
C SER A 27 27.46 37.44 28.61
N ARG A 28 26.13 37.22 28.61
CA ARG A 28 25.15 38.14 28.04
C ARG A 28 24.14 38.50 29.12
N GLN A 29 24.04 39.81 29.34
CA GLN A 29 23.27 40.49 30.38
C GLN A 29 21.82 40.01 30.46
N GLN A 30 21.33 39.86 31.69
CA GLN A 30 19.92 39.72 32.02
C GLN A 30 19.17 40.99 31.61
N VAL A 31 18.18 40.85 30.74
CA VAL A 31 17.06 41.79 30.63
C VAL A 31 15.80 40.96 30.88
N GLU A 32 15.14 41.23 32.00
CA GLU A 32 13.89 40.60 32.41
C GLU A 32 12.79 40.89 31.38
N ALA A 33 12.18 39.83 30.85
CA ALA A 33 10.92 39.90 30.12
C ALA A 33 9.81 39.29 30.99
N PRO A 34 8.60 39.87 31.02
CA PRO A 34 7.54 39.44 31.91
C PRO A 34 7.04 38.04 31.54
N SER A 35 7.20 37.11 32.48
CA SER A 35 6.80 35.71 32.40
C SER A 35 5.29 35.56 32.56
N LEU A 36 4.55 35.57 31.45
CA LEU A 36 3.13 35.21 31.41
C LEU A 36 2.82 34.10 30.39
N VAL A 37 3.71 33.11 30.29
CA VAL A 37 3.32 31.81 29.73
C VAL A 37 3.27 30.83 30.90
N ARG A 38 2.07 30.65 31.47
CA ARG A 38 1.79 29.50 32.33
C ARG A 38 2.04 28.24 31.52
N THR A 39 3.22 27.66 31.66
CA THR A 39 3.46 26.28 31.22
C THR A 39 2.57 25.42 32.10
N ILE A 40 1.42 25.01 31.56
CA ILE A 40 0.55 24.04 32.21
C ILE A 40 1.35 22.74 32.24
N HIS A 41 2.01 22.50 33.36
CA HIS A 41 2.64 21.22 33.65
C HIS A 41 1.51 20.24 33.94
N LEU A 42 0.95 19.64 32.88
CA LEU A 42 -0.03 18.56 33.00
C LEU A 42 0.68 17.36 33.64
N LYS A 43 0.36 17.13 34.91
CA LYS A 43 0.77 15.94 35.67
C LYS A 43 0.32 14.69 34.87
N PRO A 44 1.20 13.76 34.45
CA PRO A 44 0.79 12.59 33.69
C PRO A 44 0.14 11.60 34.65
N SER A 45 -1.17 11.74 34.86
CA SER A 45 -1.96 10.87 35.73
C SER A 45 -3.36 10.57 35.19
N ALA A 46 -3.61 10.84 33.91
CA ALA A 46 -4.80 10.36 33.22
C ALA A 46 -4.46 9.03 32.55
N ARG A 47 -5.14 7.94 32.92
CA ARG A 47 -5.15 6.72 32.11
C ARG A 47 -5.53 7.12 30.69
N GLU A 48 -4.68 6.79 29.71
CA GLU A 48 -5.01 7.00 28.30
C GLU A 48 -6.33 6.27 28.01
N ILE A 49 -7.38 7.04 27.69
CA ILE A 49 -8.67 6.47 27.34
C ILE A 49 -8.53 5.93 25.91
N LEU A 50 -8.35 4.62 25.80
CA LEU A 50 -8.34 3.94 24.52
C LEU A 50 -9.76 3.89 23.97
N LEU A 51 -9.99 4.54 22.83
CA LEU A 51 -11.25 4.42 22.11
C LEU A 51 -11.40 3.01 21.52
N PRO A 52 -12.61 2.42 21.57
CA PRO A 52 -12.90 1.19 20.83
C PRO A 52 -12.61 1.34 19.33
N THR A 53 -12.22 0.24 18.68
CA THR A 53 -11.85 0.25 17.26
C THR A 53 -13.01 0.70 16.37
N GLU A 54 -14.25 0.40 16.75
CA GLU A 54 -15.47 0.77 16.05
C GLU A 54 -15.62 2.29 15.96
N ILE A 55 -15.30 3.01 17.04
CA ILE A 55 -15.34 4.47 17.06
C ILE A 55 -14.25 5.05 16.16
N LEU A 56 -13.05 4.45 16.16
CA LEU A 56 -11.99 4.84 15.22
C LEU A 56 -12.42 4.59 13.77
N THR A 57 -13.03 3.44 13.47
CA THR A 57 -13.56 3.12 12.14
C THR A 57 -14.64 4.09 11.71
N GLU A 58 -15.53 4.50 12.63
CA GLU A 58 -16.56 5.50 12.36
C GLU A 58 -15.96 6.88 12.07
N ILE A 59 -14.99 7.33 12.87
CA ILE A 59 -14.27 8.59 12.61
C ILE A 59 -13.62 8.55 11.23
N LEU A 60 -12.97 7.43 10.89
CA LEU A 60 -12.33 7.24 9.59
C LEU A 60 -13.35 7.13 8.44
N SER A 61 -14.62 6.81 8.72
CA SER A 61 -15.70 6.67 7.72
C SER A 61 -16.01 8.01 7.04
N TYR A 62 -15.95 9.11 7.82
CA TYR A 62 -16.16 10.49 7.36
C TYR A 62 -15.07 11.02 6.43
N ILE A 63 -13.90 10.38 6.40
CA ILE A 63 -12.82 10.75 5.48
C ILE A 63 -13.15 10.18 4.08
N PRO A 64 -13.23 11.01 3.04
CA PRO A 64 -13.52 10.51 1.69
C PRO A 64 -12.34 9.69 1.15
N LEU A 65 -12.63 8.63 0.37
CA LEU A 65 -11.62 7.82 -0.29
C LEU A 65 -11.14 8.49 -1.60
N ARG A 66 -10.29 9.52 -1.46
CA ARG A 66 -9.69 10.26 -2.57
C ARG A 66 -8.16 10.12 -2.56
N PRO A 67 -7.48 10.33 -3.69
CA PRO A 67 -6.01 10.35 -3.73
C PRO A 67 -5.39 11.31 -2.70
N ALA A 68 -5.99 12.49 -2.52
CA ALA A 68 -5.56 13.50 -1.53
C ALA A 68 -5.67 13.03 -0.07
N SER A 69 -6.49 12.01 0.21
CA SER A 69 -6.71 11.46 1.55
C SER A 69 -5.76 10.31 1.90
N GLN A 70 -4.98 9.78 0.93
CA GLN A 70 -4.01 8.71 1.17
C GLN A 70 -2.96 9.06 2.23
N PRO A 71 -2.33 10.26 2.24
CA PRO A 71 -1.36 10.62 3.27
C PRO A 71 -1.98 10.65 4.67
N LEU A 72 -3.26 11.01 4.78
CA LEU A 72 -3.98 11.03 6.05
C LEU A 72 -4.19 9.61 6.59
N PHE A 73 -4.69 8.69 5.76
CA PHE A 73 -4.80 7.28 6.18
C PHE A 73 -3.45 6.68 6.54
N TRP A 74 -2.39 7.02 5.79
CA TRP A 74 -1.03 6.61 6.14
C TRP A 74 -0.58 7.18 7.49
N ALA A 75 -0.79 8.47 7.76
CA ALA A 75 -0.49 9.08 9.05
C ALA A 75 -1.24 8.39 10.20
N CYS A 76 -2.53 8.06 10.02
CA CYS A 76 -3.31 7.30 10.98
C CYS A 76 -2.65 5.95 11.32
N THR A 77 -2.10 5.23 10.33
CA THR A 77 -1.42 3.94 10.58
C THR A 77 -0.18 4.05 11.47
N LEU A 78 0.38 5.26 11.64
CA LEU A 78 1.59 5.51 12.42
C LEU A 78 1.32 5.95 13.86
N VAL A 79 0.05 6.23 14.22
CA VAL A 79 -0.31 6.75 15.54
C VAL A 79 -0.20 5.67 16.63
N SER A 80 -0.86 4.53 16.42
CA SER A 80 -0.89 3.41 17.37
C SER A 80 -1.42 2.13 16.71
N ARG A 81 -1.37 0.99 17.43
CA ARG A 81 -1.90 -0.29 16.94
C ARG A 81 -3.41 -0.25 16.63
N SER A 82 -4.22 0.42 17.45
CA SER A 82 -5.67 0.52 17.23
C SER A 82 -5.97 1.36 15.99
N TRP A 83 -5.27 2.47 15.83
CA TRP A 83 -5.39 3.31 14.63
C TRP A 83 -4.90 2.59 13.36
N TYR A 84 -3.82 1.82 13.45
CA TYR A 84 -3.37 0.95 12.37
C TYR A 84 -4.47 -0.04 11.97
N ALA A 85 -5.03 -0.77 12.94
CA ALA A 85 -6.07 -1.78 12.68
C ALA A 85 -7.32 -1.16 12.01
N ALA A 86 -7.74 0.03 12.45
CA ALA A 86 -8.90 0.72 11.89
C ALA A 86 -8.65 1.34 10.50
N SER A 87 -7.43 1.80 10.21
CA SER A 87 -7.13 2.58 9.00
C SER A 87 -6.53 1.77 7.85
N ILE A 88 -5.83 0.67 8.13
CA ILE A 88 -5.07 -0.08 7.12
C ILE A 88 -5.95 -0.58 5.97
N ALA A 89 -7.17 -1.01 6.27
CA ALA A 89 -8.13 -1.46 5.25
C ALA A 89 -8.55 -0.32 4.32
N ARG A 90 -8.74 0.90 4.84
CA ARG A 90 -9.09 2.06 4.01
C ARG A 90 -7.92 2.48 3.12
N LEU A 91 -6.70 2.51 3.69
CA LEU A 91 -5.45 2.83 2.98
C LEU A 91 -5.19 1.91 1.78
N TYR A 92 -5.44 0.61 1.94
CA TYR A 92 -5.23 -0.39 0.89
C TYR A 92 -6.44 -0.63 -0.01
N SER A 93 -7.63 -0.11 0.32
CA SER A 93 -8.84 -0.36 -0.47
C SER A 93 -8.73 0.17 -1.91
N ARG A 94 -8.14 1.35 -2.09
CA ARG A 94 -7.90 2.02 -3.38
C ARG A 94 -6.52 2.72 -3.33
N PRO A 95 -5.41 1.97 -3.43
CA PRO A 95 -4.08 2.56 -3.40
C PRO A 95 -3.90 3.49 -4.60
N HIS A 96 -3.42 4.71 -4.35
CA HIS A 96 -3.02 5.62 -5.40
C HIS A 96 -1.57 5.34 -5.80
N LEU A 97 -1.39 4.73 -6.97
CA LEU A 97 -0.11 4.25 -7.44
C LEU A 97 0.44 5.15 -8.55
N HIS A 98 1.73 5.44 -8.46
CA HIS A 98 2.51 6.15 -9.46
C HIS A 98 3.90 5.51 -9.53
N GLY A 99 4.72 5.88 -10.52
CA GLY A 99 6.00 5.21 -10.73
C GLY A 99 6.95 5.20 -9.52
N GLY A 100 6.86 6.22 -8.65
CA GLY A 100 7.70 6.35 -7.46
C GLY A 100 7.32 5.43 -6.28
N ASN A 101 6.07 4.97 -6.19
CA ASN A 101 5.61 4.13 -5.08
C ASN A 101 5.22 2.70 -5.49
N PHE A 102 5.07 2.44 -6.79
CA PHE A 102 4.56 1.17 -7.31
C PHE A 102 5.37 -0.05 -6.85
N HIS A 103 6.70 0.00 -6.93
CA HIS A 103 7.54 -1.12 -6.52
C HIS A 103 7.38 -1.46 -5.04
N ARG A 104 7.32 -0.46 -4.16
CA ARG A 104 7.11 -0.67 -2.72
C ARG A 104 5.75 -1.32 -2.46
N PHE A 105 4.72 -0.91 -3.18
CA PHE A 105 3.40 -1.55 -3.12
C PHE A 105 3.47 -3.01 -3.57
N VAL A 106 4.12 -3.30 -4.70
CA VAL A 106 4.28 -4.67 -5.22
C VAL A 106 5.05 -5.54 -4.24
N ASP A 107 6.15 -5.05 -3.65
CA ASP A 107 6.93 -5.83 -2.69
C ASP A 107 6.13 -6.13 -1.41
N THR A 108 5.24 -5.21 -1.03
CA THR A 108 4.37 -5.36 0.15
C THR A 108 3.22 -6.34 -0.09
N VAL A 109 2.59 -6.29 -1.26
CA VAL A 109 1.42 -7.11 -1.61
C VAL A 109 1.81 -8.46 -2.22
N CYS A 110 2.94 -8.50 -2.93
CA CYS A 110 3.47 -9.66 -3.65
C CYS A 110 4.93 -9.97 -3.25
N PRO A 111 5.21 -10.26 -1.96
CA PRO A 111 6.59 -10.37 -1.45
C PRO A 111 7.40 -11.51 -2.07
N SER A 112 6.74 -12.56 -2.57
CA SER A 112 7.41 -13.65 -3.28
C SER A 112 7.06 -13.67 -4.77
N LYS A 113 8.07 -13.92 -5.60
CA LYS A 113 7.89 -14.22 -7.03
C LYS A 113 7.02 -15.46 -7.23
N ASN A 114 7.12 -16.44 -6.35
CA ASN A 114 6.26 -17.63 -6.42
C ASN A 114 4.90 -17.33 -5.78
N ALA A 115 3.85 -17.46 -6.60
CA ALA A 115 2.46 -17.23 -6.22
C ALA A 115 1.99 -18.09 -5.02
N ASN A 116 2.62 -19.22 -4.72
CA ASN A 116 2.13 -20.14 -3.67
C ASN A 116 2.89 -20.03 -2.35
N ILE A 117 4.01 -19.30 -2.30
CA ILE A 117 4.93 -19.37 -1.14
C ILE A 117 4.55 -18.42 -0.01
N ARG A 118 4.16 -17.19 -0.33
CA ARG A 118 3.92 -16.16 0.69
C ARG A 118 2.77 -15.25 0.30
N HIS A 119 1.67 -15.36 1.04
CA HIS A 119 0.54 -14.45 0.93
C HIS A 119 0.76 -13.25 1.84
N SER A 120 0.55 -12.04 1.31
CA SER A 120 0.51 -10.83 2.12
C SER A 120 -0.87 -10.69 2.74
N ALA A 121 -0.94 -10.40 4.04
CA ALA A 121 -2.20 -10.08 4.72
C ALA A 121 -2.86 -8.79 4.17
N LEU A 122 -2.11 -7.98 3.43
CA LEU A 122 -2.58 -6.74 2.83
C LEU A 122 -3.19 -6.94 1.43
N ALA A 123 -2.86 -8.04 0.74
CA ALA A 123 -3.40 -8.32 -0.59
C ALA A 123 -4.94 -8.42 -0.61
N PRO A 124 -5.61 -9.07 0.36
CA PRO A 124 -7.07 -9.10 0.44
C PRO A 124 -7.73 -7.74 0.65
N LEU A 125 -7.00 -6.73 1.13
CA LEU A 125 -7.56 -5.41 1.41
C LEU A 125 -7.74 -4.57 0.14
N VAL A 126 -7.05 -4.92 -0.95
CA VAL A 126 -7.12 -4.19 -2.22
C VAL A 126 -8.39 -4.55 -2.97
N ARG A 127 -9.28 -3.56 -3.11
CA ARG A 127 -10.55 -3.69 -3.84
C ARG A 127 -10.50 -3.01 -5.20
N ARG A 128 -9.75 -1.92 -5.32
CA ARG A 128 -9.70 -1.11 -6.53
C ARG A 128 -8.25 -0.89 -6.91
N LEU A 129 -7.84 -1.37 -8.07
CA LEU A 129 -6.48 -1.23 -8.56
C LEU A 129 -6.49 -0.52 -9.90
N ASP A 130 -5.92 0.68 -9.92
CA ASP A 130 -5.68 1.44 -11.14
C ASP A 130 -4.21 1.34 -11.52
N MET A 131 -3.95 0.83 -12.72
CA MET A 131 -2.61 0.76 -13.30
C MET A 131 -2.50 1.53 -14.63
N GLY A 132 -3.50 2.34 -15.00
CA GLY A 132 -3.53 3.03 -16.29
C GLY A 132 -2.30 3.90 -16.53
N GLU A 133 -1.85 4.62 -15.51
CA GLU A 133 -0.67 5.50 -15.57
C GLU A 133 0.68 4.77 -15.45
N LEU A 134 0.69 3.45 -15.19
CA LEU A 134 1.89 2.66 -14.88
C LEU A 134 2.49 1.97 -16.12
N VAL A 135 2.66 2.73 -17.21
CA VAL A 135 3.05 2.18 -18.53
C VAL A 135 4.40 1.43 -18.50
N HIS A 136 5.39 1.97 -17.78
CA HIS A 136 6.76 1.44 -17.77
C HIS A 136 7.19 0.81 -16.43
N ASN A 137 6.28 0.74 -15.46
CA ASN A 137 6.61 0.30 -14.10
C ASN A 137 6.35 -1.20 -13.86
N ALA A 138 5.62 -1.86 -14.76
CA ALA A 138 5.22 -3.25 -14.62
C ALA A 138 5.59 -4.08 -15.85
N SER A 139 6.00 -5.32 -15.63
CA SER A 139 6.13 -6.33 -16.69
C SER A 139 4.84 -7.16 -16.80
N LYS A 140 4.62 -7.81 -17.96
CA LYS A 140 3.45 -8.69 -18.17
C LYS A 140 3.32 -9.79 -17.12
N SER A 141 4.44 -10.37 -16.69
CA SER A 141 4.45 -11.39 -15.64
C SER A 141 4.15 -10.81 -14.26
N LEU A 142 4.61 -9.58 -13.97
CA LEU A 142 4.31 -8.89 -12.73
C LEU A 142 2.82 -8.55 -12.64
N THR A 143 2.21 -8.01 -13.70
CA THR A 143 0.79 -7.68 -13.75
C THR A 143 -0.08 -8.92 -13.53
N ALA A 144 0.21 -10.03 -14.24
CA ALA A 144 -0.50 -11.29 -14.04
C ALA A 144 -0.36 -11.82 -12.60
N ARG A 145 0.85 -11.74 -12.02
CA ARG A 145 1.11 -12.16 -10.64
C ARG A 145 0.36 -11.30 -9.64
N LEU A 146 0.37 -9.98 -9.81
CA LEU A 146 -0.34 -9.03 -8.96
C LEU A 146 -1.84 -9.32 -8.99
N LEU A 147 -2.43 -9.43 -10.18
CA LEU A 147 -3.84 -9.80 -10.33
C LEU A 147 -4.15 -11.15 -9.67
N GLY A 148 -3.25 -12.13 -9.82
CA GLY A 148 -3.38 -13.44 -9.17
C GLY A 148 -3.36 -13.39 -7.63
N ARG A 149 -2.73 -12.37 -7.03
CA ARG A 149 -2.80 -12.12 -5.57
C ARG A 149 -4.08 -11.44 -5.14
N LEU A 150 -4.61 -10.57 -5.98
CA LEU A 150 -5.77 -9.73 -5.67
C LEU A 150 -7.11 -10.38 -6.05
N LYS A 151 -7.09 -11.46 -6.82
CA LYS A 151 -8.27 -12.15 -7.39
C LYS A 151 -9.42 -12.41 -6.41
N GLY A 152 -9.15 -12.58 -5.11
CA GLY A 152 -10.20 -12.88 -4.12
C GLY A 152 -11.06 -11.68 -3.72
N ASN A 153 -10.59 -10.44 -3.92
CA ASN A 153 -11.26 -9.25 -3.39
C ASN A 153 -11.29 -8.06 -4.35
N ILE A 154 -10.65 -8.16 -5.53
CA ILE A 154 -10.65 -7.06 -6.49
C ILE A 154 -12.05 -6.87 -7.10
N GLU A 155 -12.53 -5.63 -7.05
CA GLU A 155 -13.85 -5.16 -7.52
C GLU A 155 -13.69 -4.25 -8.75
N GLU A 156 -12.64 -3.44 -8.79
CA GLU A 156 -12.32 -2.55 -9.92
C GLU A 156 -10.88 -2.75 -10.37
N PHE A 157 -10.68 -2.93 -11.67
CA PHE A 157 -9.34 -3.07 -12.26
C PHE A 157 -9.22 -2.24 -13.54
N VAL A 158 -8.26 -1.31 -13.56
CA VAL A 158 -7.85 -0.56 -14.76
C VAL A 158 -6.53 -1.14 -15.23
N ALA A 159 -6.54 -1.72 -16.43
CA ALA A 159 -5.38 -2.38 -16.99
C ALA A 159 -4.29 -1.37 -17.42
N PRO A 160 -3.01 -1.69 -17.20
CA PRO A 160 -1.90 -0.88 -17.71
C PRO A 160 -1.80 -0.99 -19.24
N GLN A 161 -1.44 0.12 -19.89
CA GLN A 161 -1.37 0.22 -21.35
C GLN A 161 -0.50 -0.86 -22.02
N ALA A 162 0.70 -1.12 -21.50
CA ALA A 162 1.70 -1.98 -22.16
C ALA A 162 1.91 -3.35 -21.49
N SER A 163 1.59 -3.48 -20.20
CA SER A 163 1.93 -4.66 -19.39
C SER A 163 0.74 -5.59 -19.11
N PHE A 164 -0.44 -5.31 -19.67
CA PHE A 164 -1.52 -6.29 -19.72
C PHE A 164 -1.39 -7.18 -20.96
N GLY A 165 -1.79 -8.44 -20.86
CA GLY A 165 -1.71 -9.38 -21.98
C GLY A 165 -2.17 -10.77 -21.58
N ILE A 166 -1.96 -11.74 -22.49
CA ILE A 166 -2.50 -13.11 -22.38
C ILE A 166 -2.23 -13.80 -21.04
N ASN A 167 -1.07 -13.55 -20.44
CA ASN A 167 -0.66 -14.11 -19.15
C ASN A 167 -1.60 -13.70 -18.00
N SER A 168 -2.29 -12.58 -18.13
CA SER A 168 -3.18 -12.05 -17.10
C SER A 168 -4.56 -12.70 -17.14
N PHE A 169 -4.98 -13.34 -18.25
CA PHE A 169 -6.33 -13.90 -18.38
C PHE A 169 -6.62 -15.02 -17.39
N ALA A 170 -5.66 -15.89 -17.12
CA ALA A 170 -5.83 -16.97 -16.15
C ALA A 170 -5.97 -16.47 -14.70
N ALA A 171 -5.41 -15.29 -14.39
CA ALA A 171 -5.61 -14.63 -13.11
C ALA A 171 -6.94 -13.85 -13.10
N LEU A 172 -7.23 -13.14 -14.20
CA LEU A 172 -8.44 -12.36 -14.38
C LEU A 172 -9.70 -13.23 -14.26
N SER A 173 -9.74 -14.40 -14.90
CA SER A 173 -10.87 -15.33 -14.83
C SER A 173 -11.22 -15.80 -13.42
N LYS A 174 -10.31 -15.61 -12.46
CA LYS A 174 -10.48 -15.98 -11.05
C LYS A 174 -10.88 -14.79 -10.17
N CYS A 175 -11.00 -13.59 -10.75
CA CYS A 175 -11.44 -12.38 -10.06
C CYS A 175 -12.96 -12.38 -9.90
N SER A 176 -13.49 -13.26 -9.06
CA SER A 176 -14.94 -13.52 -8.98
C SER A 176 -15.78 -12.32 -8.53
N ARG A 177 -15.17 -11.36 -7.82
CA ARG A 177 -15.82 -10.15 -7.31
C ARG A 177 -15.65 -8.93 -8.22
N LEU A 178 -15.05 -9.11 -9.40
CA LEU A 178 -14.75 -8.01 -10.30
C LEU A 178 -16.04 -7.46 -10.92
N ARG A 179 -16.32 -6.18 -10.66
CA ARG A 179 -17.48 -5.44 -11.17
C ARG A 179 -17.14 -4.50 -12.31
N HIS A 180 -15.94 -3.90 -12.26
CA HIS A 180 -15.50 -2.93 -13.24
C HIS A 180 -14.16 -3.34 -13.82
N LEU A 181 -14.13 -3.54 -15.13
CA LEU A 181 -12.93 -3.88 -15.89
C LEU A 181 -12.71 -2.85 -16.99
N ASP A 182 -11.62 -2.09 -16.88
CA ASP A 182 -11.22 -1.13 -17.90
C ASP A 182 -10.00 -1.65 -18.68
N LEU A 183 -10.21 -1.91 -19.98
CA LEU A 183 -9.18 -2.31 -20.93
C LEU A 183 -8.91 -1.23 -21.99
N SER A 184 -9.53 -0.05 -21.89
CA SER A 184 -9.53 1.00 -22.92
C SER A 184 -8.16 1.60 -23.20
N LEU A 185 -7.24 1.52 -22.26
CA LEU A 185 -5.88 2.04 -22.40
C LEU A 185 -4.92 1.04 -23.05
N ILE A 186 -5.33 -0.21 -23.25
CA ILE A 186 -4.44 -1.26 -23.74
C ILE A 186 -4.11 -1.04 -25.21
N SER A 187 -2.82 -1.01 -25.53
CA SER A 187 -2.34 -0.89 -26.92
C SER A 187 -2.12 -2.24 -27.59
N ALA A 188 -1.94 -3.31 -26.82
CA ALA A 188 -1.73 -4.65 -27.34
C ALA A 188 -3.01 -5.23 -27.93
N SER A 189 -2.91 -5.90 -29.09
CA SER A 189 -4.04 -6.66 -29.62
C SER A 189 -4.36 -7.83 -28.69
N ILE A 190 -5.62 -7.93 -28.32
CA ILE A 190 -6.16 -9.01 -27.49
C ILE A 190 -7.10 -9.85 -28.35
N SER A 191 -6.97 -11.17 -28.28
CA SER A 191 -7.95 -12.04 -28.91
C SER A 191 -9.31 -11.88 -28.22
N ASN A 192 -10.30 -11.37 -28.95
CA ASN A 192 -11.69 -11.26 -28.48
C ASN A 192 -12.23 -12.61 -27.99
N LYS A 193 -11.87 -13.72 -28.68
CA LYS A 193 -12.25 -15.08 -28.25
C LYS A 193 -11.74 -15.41 -26.84
N LEU A 194 -10.47 -15.13 -26.56
CA LEU A 194 -9.88 -15.37 -25.23
C LEU A 194 -10.47 -14.44 -24.16
N LEU A 195 -10.71 -13.17 -24.54
CA LEU A 195 -11.34 -12.21 -23.65
C LEU A 195 -12.73 -12.71 -23.24
N PHE A 196 -13.62 -13.02 -24.19
CA PHE A 196 -14.96 -13.52 -23.88
C PHE A 196 -14.93 -14.84 -23.10
N GLN A 197 -14.00 -15.75 -23.37
CA GLN A 197 -13.81 -16.95 -22.55
C GLN A 197 -13.45 -16.62 -21.10
N THR A 198 -12.63 -15.59 -20.88
CA THR A 198 -12.24 -15.13 -19.55
C THR A 198 -13.43 -14.48 -18.83
N LEU A 199 -14.17 -13.62 -19.53
CA LEU A 199 -15.32 -12.88 -19.01
C LEU A 199 -16.46 -13.79 -18.55
N LYS A 200 -16.63 -14.98 -19.16
CA LYS A 200 -17.65 -15.96 -18.75
C LYS A 200 -17.60 -16.34 -17.26
N ASN A 201 -16.44 -16.26 -16.63
CA ASN A 201 -16.25 -16.61 -15.22
C ASN A 201 -16.50 -15.42 -14.27
N LEU A 202 -16.70 -14.21 -14.80
CA LEU A 202 -16.87 -12.98 -14.04
C LEU A 202 -18.35 -12.66 -13.89
N GLN A 203 -19.01 -13.39 -12.98
CA GLN A 203 -20.47 -13.33 -12.81
C GLN A 203 -20.95 -11.96 -12.28
N ASP A 204 -20.10 -11.26 -11.52
CA ASP A 204 -20.40 -9.96 -10.93
C ASP A 204 -20.00 -8.78 -11.83
N LEU A 205 -19.57 -9.02 -13.08
CA LEU A 205 -19.08 -7.95 -13.95
C LEU A 205 -20.23 -7.06 -14.46
N GLU A 206 -20.22 -5.80 -14.05
CA GLU A 206 -21.23 -4.80 -14.37
C GLU A 206 -20.77 -3.89 -15.52
N THR A 207 -19.50 -3.49 -15.51
CA THR A 207 -18.92 -2.53 -16.46
C THR A 207 -17.68 -3.09 -17.13
N LEU A 208 -17.65 -3.03 -18.46
CA LEU A 208 -16.52 -3.40 -19.29
C LEU A 208 -16.20 -2.29 -20.30
N PHE A 209 -14.96 -1.80 -20.28
CA PHE A 209 -14.45 -0.95 -21.34
C PHE A 209 -13.54 -1.77 -22.26
N PHE A 210 -13.87 -1.82 -23.55
CA PHE A 210 -13.11 -2.57 -24.54
C PHE A 210 -11.77 -1.89 -24.89
N PRO A 211 -10.74 -2.67 -25.25
CA PRO A 211 -9.51 -2.12 -25.85
C PRO A 211 -9.81 -1.33 -27.12
N ARG A 212 -9.06 -0.24 -27.35
CA ARG A 212 -9.24 0.63 -28.53
C ARG A 212 -8.98 -0.06 -29.88
N SER A 213 -8.29 -1.19 -29.88
CA SER A 213 -7.89 -1.94 -31.09
C SER A 213 -8.64 -3.27 -31.26
N SER A 214 -9.86 -3.37 -30.73
CA SER A 214 -10.67 -4.61 -30.70
C SER A 214 -11.57 -4.82 -31.92
#